data_AF-A0A2P4SYH5-F1
#
_entry.id   AF-A0A2P4SYH5-F1
#
_cell.length_a   1.000
_cell.length_b   1.000
_cell.length_c   1.000
_cell.angle_alpha   90.00
_cell.angle_beta   90.00
_cell.angle_gamma   90.00
#
_symmetry.space_group_name_H-M   'P 1'
#
loop_
_entity.id
_entity.type
_entity.pdbx_description
1 polymer ?
#
loop_
_entity_poly.entity_id
_entity_poly.type
_entity_poly.pdbx_seq_one_letter_code
_entity_poly.pdbx_strand_id
1 'polypeptide(L)'
;QCTKPVNVYQLYTVKHYEVFLTVLFNTQISDDWPGYSLDLFTYPQHYYGDLEYVLIPHGIIVDRTERLAKDIMQDIGDNDIVVLCVLKGGYKFCADLVEHIKNLSRNSERFISMKVDFVRLKSYHVSQQPVVCS
;
A
#
# COMPACT_ATOMS: atom_id res chain seq x y z
N GLN A 1 6.71 25.83 -3.40
CA GLN A 1 5.54 25.60 -4.28
C GLN A 1 4.91 24.29 -3.85
N CYS A 2 3.59 24.29 -3.74
CA CYS A 2 2.82 23.36 -2.92
C CYS A 2 2.64 22.02 -3.65
N THR A 3 3.53 21.06 -3.38
CA THR A 3 3.39 19.63 -3.74
C THR A 3 2.13 19.10 -3.07
N LYS A 4 1.02 19.06 -3.81
CA LYS A 4 -0.23 18.47 -3.34
C LYS A 4 -0.22 17.00 -3.73
N PRO A 5 -0.39 16.07 -2.78
CA PRO A 5 -0.38 14.65 -3.08
C PRO A 5 -1.55 14.32 -4.02
N VAL A 6 -1.22 13.84 -5.22
CA VAL A 6 -2.17 13.36 -6.21
C VAL A 6 -2.75 12.03 -5.71
N ASN A 7 -4.05 12.02 -5.44
CA ASN A 7 -4.79 10.83 -5.03
C ASN A 7 -5.21 10.06 -6.29
N VAL A 8 -4.42 9.06 -6.71
CA VAL A 8 -4.81 8.12 -7.79
C VAL A 8 -5.37 6.86 -7.17
N TYR A 9 -6.63 6.58 -7.48
CA TYR A 9 -7.38 5.45 -6.93
C TYR A 9 -7.05 4.15 -7.69
N GLN A 10 -5.84 3.64 -7.48
CA GLN A 10 -5.69 2.23 -7.04
C GLN A 10 -5.44 2.26 -5.52
N LEU A 11 -6.32 3.00 -4.84
CA LEU A 11 -6.35 3.35 -3.43
C LEU A 11 -7.81 3.76 -3.13
N TYR A 12 -8.62 2.98 -2.41
CA TYR A 12 -9.89 3.51 -1.89
C TYR A 12 -9.56 4.49 -0.76
N THR A 13 -9.83 5.80 -0.90
CA THR A 13 -9.61 6.74 0.21
C THR A 13 -10.55 6.44 1.38
N VAL A 14 -9.97 6.17 2.54
CA VAL A 14 -10.57 6.53 3.83
C VAL A 14 -9.48 7.21 4.65
N LYS A 15 -9.80 8.44 5.04
CA LYS A 15 -9.04 9.40 5.85
C LYS A 15 -8.04 8.78 6.84
N HIS A 16 -6.83 9.36 6.82
CA HIS A 16 -5.93 9.56 7.97
C HIS A 16 -5.18 8.34 8.53
N TYR A 17 -4.06 7.92 7.92
CA TYR A 17 -2.85 7.43 8.64
C TYR A 17 -1.72 7.06 7.66
N GLU A 18 -0.50 7.46 8.03
CA GLU A 18 0.76 7.55 7.25
C GLU A 18 1.41 6.21 6.84
N VAL A 19 0.81 5.06 7.14
CA VAL A 19 1.53 3.77 7.13
C VAL A 19 1.70 3.17 5.72
N PHE A 20 0.76 3.43 4.80
CA PHE A 20 0.85 2.88 3.43
C PHE A 20 1.86 3.62 2.56
N LEU A 21 2.15 4.88 2.92
CA LEU A 21 3.07 5.71 2.16
C LEU A 21 4.49 5.14 2.30
N THR A 22 4.93 4.81 3.53
CA THR A 22 6.29 4.32 3.89
C THR A 22 6.80 3.16 3.06
N VAL A 23 5.93 2.28 2.60
CA VAL A 23 6.33 1.07 1.89
C VAL A 23 6.70 1.34 0.41
N LEU A 24 6.17 2.41 -0.18
CA LEU A 24 6.55 2.85 -1.53
C LEU A 24 7.67 3.91 -1.53
N PHE A 25 8.25 4.24 -0.36
CA PHE A 25 9.04 5.47 -0.12
C PHE A 25 10.21 5.74 -1.05
N ASN A 26 10.72 4.76 -1.79
CA ASN A 26 11.84 4.99 -2.70
C ASN A 26 11.46 5.09 -4.18
N THR A 27 10.17 5.06 -4.53
CA THR A 27 9.73 5.36 -5.90
C THR A 27 9.31 6.82 -5.96
N GLN A 28 10.27 7.70 -6.23
CA GLN A 28 10.01 9.12 -6.46
C GLN A 28 9.32 9.28 -7.82
N ILE A 29 8.01 9.56 -7.80
CA ILE A 29 7.22 9.90 -8.99
C ILE A 29 7.14 11.43 -9.06
N SER A 30 7.54 12.01 -10.20
CA SER A 30 7.41 13.46 -10.42
C SER A 30 5.94 13.86 -10.54
N ASP A 31 5.59 15.08 -10.09
CA ASP A 31 4.24 15.63 -10.28
C ASP A 31 3.89 15.78 -11.78
N ASP A 32 4.91 15.96 -12.63
CA ASP A 32 4.78 16.07 -14.08
C ASP A 32 4.81 14.70 -14.80
N TRP A 33 4.74 13.58 -14.06
CA TRP A 33 4.78 12.24 -14.66
C TRP A 33 3.49 11.96 -15.46
N PRO A 34 3.56 11.72 -16.78
CA PRO A 34 2.38 11.57 -17.62
C PRO A 34 1.68 10.20 -17.48
N GLY A 35 2.26 9.25 -16.73
CA GLY A 35 1.78 7.88 -16.69
C GLY A 35 2.10 7.09 -17.97
N TYR A 36 1.65 5.83 -17.98
CA TYR A 36 1.75 4.97 -19.16
C TYR A 36 0.39 4.88 -19.88
N SER A 37 0.43 4.82 -21.21
CA SER A 37 -0.78 4.62 -22.02
C SER A 37 -1.47 3.29 -21.68
N LEU A 38 -2.80 3.31 -21.63
CA LEU A 38 -3.63 2.13 -21.38
C LEU A 38 -3.50 1.06 -22.46
N ASP A 39 -3.18 1.46 -23.71
CA ASP A 39 -3.05 0.55 -24.85
C ASP A 39 -1.87 -0.42 -24.71
N LEU A 40 -0.96 -0.15 -23.76
CA LEU A 40 0.19 -0.99 -23.47
C LEU A 40 -0.13 -2.12 -22.46
N PHE A 41 -1.33 -2.13 -21.88
CA PHE A 41 -1.70 -3.05 -20.80
C PHE A 41 -3.04 -3.73 -21.03
N THR A 42 -3.21 -4.88 -20.39
CA THR A 42 -4.51 -5.52 -20.25
C THR A 42 -5.16 -5.09 -18.94
N TYR A 43 -6.44 -4.72 -19.00
CA TYR A 43 -7.23 -4.35 -17.82
C TYR A 43 -8.70 -4.74 -18.02
N PRO A 44 -9.52 -4.83 -16.94
CA PRO A 44 -10.89 -5.28 -17.06
C PRO A 44 -11.73 -4.36 -17.96
N GLN A 45 -12.48 -4.97 -18.88
CA GLN A 45 -13.24 -4.25 -19.92
C GLN A 45 -14.31 -3.31 -19.36
N HIS A 46 -14.86 -3.61 -18.18
CA HIS A 46 -15.88 -2.75 -17.55
C HIS A 46 -15.33 -1.42 -17.03
N TYR A 47 -14.02 -1.18 -17.10
CA TYR A 47 -13.39 0.11 -16.81
C TYR A 47 -12.99 0.88 -18.08
N TYR A 48 -13.38 0.41 -19.27
CA TYR A 48 -13.02 1.08 -20.52
C TYR A 48 -13.65 2.47 -20.57
N GLY A 49 -12.83 3.50 -20.74
CA GLY A 49 -13.25 4.91 -20.71
C GLY A 49 -13.31 5.55 -19.31
N ASP A 50 -13.16 4.76 -18.24
CA ASP A 50 -13.13 5.27 -16.85
C ASP A 50 -11.70 5.55 -16.35
N LEU A 51 -10.69 5.07 -17.08
CA LEU A 51 -9.27 5.24 -16.77
C LEU A 51 -8.61 6.16 -17.79
N GLU A 52 -7.67 6.99 -17.34
CA GLU A 52 -6.93 7.92 -18.20
C GLU A 52 -5.54 7.38 -18.59
N TYR A 53 -4.79 6.87 -17.60
CA TYR A 53 -3.47 6.29 -17.78
C TYR A 53 -3.15 5.32 -16.64
N VAL A 54 -2.13 4.48 -16.81
CA VAL A 54 -1.57 3.65 -15.74
C VAL A 54 -0.48 4.43 -15.01
N LEU A 55 -0.66 4.74 -13.73
CA LEU A 55 0.36 5.46 -12.95
C LEU A 55 1.56 4.54 -12.62
N ILE A 56 1.28 3.35 -12.10
CA ILE A 56 2.27 2.35 -11.71
C ILE A 56 1.81 0.98 -12.23
N PRO A 57 2.56 0.35 -13.16
CA PRO A 57 2.27 -1.00 -13.63
C PRO A 57 2.35 -2.03 -12.51
N HIS A 58 1.52 -3.07 -12.60
CA HIS A 58 1.48 -4.16 -11.61
C HIS A 58 2.85 -4.83 -11.39
N GLY A 59 3.62 -5.04 -12.46
CA GLY A 59 4.96 -5.65 -12.35
C GLY A 59 5.90 -4.86 -11.45
N ILE A 60 5.90 -3.52 -11.58
CA ILE A 60 6.72 -2.64 -10.72
C ILE A 60 6.30 -2.77 -9.26
N ILE A 61 5.00 -2.87 -8.98
CA ILE A 61 4.48 -3.05 -7.61
C ILE A 61 4.96 -4.38 -7.02
N VAL A 62 4.90 -5.46 -7.78
CA VAL A 62 5.37 -6.79 -7.36
C VAL A 62 6.87 -6.77 -7.08
N ASP A 63 7.68 -6.23 -8.00
CA ASP A 63 9.14 -6.14 -7.84
C ASP A 63 9.53 -5.34 -6.59
N ARG A 64 8.81 -4.24 -6.31
CA ARG A 64 9.04 -3.42 -5.11
C ARG A 64 8.59 -4.12 -3.84
N THR A 65 7.47 -4.83 -3.88
CA THR A 65 6.98 -5.61 -2.74
C THR A 65 7.94 -6.75 -2.39
N GLU A 66 8.52 -7.42 -3.39
CA GLU A 66 9.54 -8.45 -3.18
C GLU A 66 10.80 -7.89 -2.51
N ARG A 67 11.30 -6.73 -2.99
CA ARG A 67 12.46 -6.06 -2.38
C ARG A 67 12.18 -5.66 -0.95
N LEU A 68 11.01 -5.07 -0.68
CA LEU A 68 10.61 -4.72 0.67
C LEU A 68 10.57 -5.94 1.60
N ALA A 69 10.07 -7.08 1.13
CA ALA A 69 10.05 -8.31 1.92
C ALA A 69 11.47 -8.74 2.34
N LYS A 70 12.45 -8.61 1.45
CA LYS A 70 13.86 -8.88 1.74
C LYS A 70 14.42 -7.91 2.77
N ASP A 71 14.16 -6.62 2.62
CA ASP A 71 14.60 -5.58 3.55
C ASP A 71 14.02 -5.82 4.96
N ILE A 72 12.72 -6.10 5.05
CA ILE A 72 12.04 -6.43 6.32
C ILE A 72 12.67 -7.67 6.97
N MET A 73 12.90 -8.73 6.22
CA MET A 73 13.51 -9.95 6.77
C MET A 73 14.96 -9.74 7.22
N GLN A 74 15.70 -8.86 6.55
CA GLN A 74 17.05 -8.50 6.96
C GLN A 74 17.04 -7.70 8.27
N ASP A 75 16.10 -6.77 8.42
CA ASP A 75 16.02 -5.89 9.59
C ASP A 75 15.46 -6.59 10.83
N ILE A 76 14.46 -7.47 10.67
CA ILE A 76 13.80 -8.17 11.78
C ILE A 76 14.66 -9.33 12.33
N GLY A 77 15.46 -9.98 11.49
CA GLY A 77 16.22 -11.18 11.87
C GLY A 77 15.32 -12.38 12.15
N ASP A 78 15.57 -13.11 13.24
CA ASP A 78 14.86 -14.35 13.62
C ASP A 78 13.67 -14.11 14.58
N ASN A 79 13.20 -12.86 14.70
CA ASN A 79 12.10 -12.52 15.59
C ASN A 79 10.74 -12.86 14.97
N ASP A 80 9.80 -13.33 15.79
CA ASP A 80 8.40 -13.50 15.40
C ASP A 80 7.77 -12.16 15.02
N ILE A 81 6.94 -12.17 13.97
CA ILE A 81 6.33 -10.95 13.43
C ILE A 81 4.80 -11.01 13.45
N VAL A 82 4.19 -9.85 13.72
CA VAL A 82 2.76 -9.63 13.55
C VAL A 82 2.56 -8.57 12.47
N VAL A 83 1.91 -8.97 11.37
CA VAL A 83 1.56 -8.09 10.27
C VAL A 83 0.16 -7.54 10.50
N LEU A 84 0.06 -6.23 10.73
CA LEU A 84 -1.22 -5.56 10.94
C LEU A 84 -1.72 -4.92 9.63
N CYS A 85 -2.64 -5.59 8.95
CA CYS A 85 -3.23 -5.14 7.70
C CYS A 85 -4.34 -4.13 7.94
N VAL A 86 -4.21 -2.92 7.37
CA VAL A 86 -5.26 -1.92 7.47
C VAL A 86 -6.24 -1.98 6.29
N LEU A 87 -7.51 -2.20 6.62
CA LEU A 87 -8.60 -2.35 5.67
C LEU A 87 -9.24 -1.00 5.29
N LYS A 88 -9.82 -0.88 4.09
CA LYS A 88 -10.00 -1.95 3.09
C LYS A 88 -8.88 -2.01 2.04
N GLY A 89 -8.26 -0.89 1.71
CA GLY A 89 -7.33 -0.78 0.57
C GLY A 89 -6.03 -1.57 0.72
N GLY A 90 -5.57 -1.85 1.94
CA GLY A 90 -4.29 -2.52 2.18
C GLY A 90 -4.29 -4.03 1.96
N TYR A 91 -5.44 -4.67 1.74
CA TYR A 91 -5.53 -6.14 1.77
C TYR A 91 -4.66 -6.82 0.70
N LYS A 92 -4.67 -6.30 -0.54
CA LYS A 92 -3.92 -6.91 -1.65
C LYS A 92 -2.42 -6.79 -1.42
N PHE A 93 -1.96 -5.57 -1.13
CA PHE A 93 -0.56 -5.31 -0.79
C PHE A 93 -0.09 -6.17 0.40
N CYS A 94 -0.89 -6.25 1.47
CA CYS A 94 -0.53 -7.07 2.62
C CYS A 94 -0.46 -8.57 2.27
N ALA A 95 -1.37 -9.07 1.45
CA ALA A 95 -1.35 -10.47 1.01
C ALA A 95 -0.08 -10.77 0.21
N ASP A 96 0.24 -9.91 -0.78
CA ASP A 96 1.43 -10.04 -1.62
C ASP A 96 2.71 -9.99 -0.76
N LEU A 97 2.81 -9.03 0.17
CA LEU A 97 3.96 -8.91 1.08
C LEU A 97 4.13 -10.14 1.97
N VAL A 98 3.05 -10.60 2.61
CA VAL A 98 3.06 -11.79 3.47
C VAL A 98 3.49 -13.03 2.68
N GLU A 99 3.05 -13.16 1.43
CA GLU A 99 3.46 -14.25 0.54
C GLU A 99 4.96 -14.18 0.24
N HIS A 100 5.50 -13.02 -0.10
CA HIS A 100 6.94 -12.84 -0.34
C HIS A 100 7.78 -13.18 0.90
N ILE A 101 7.39 -12.71 2.10
CA ILE A 101 8.11 -13.03 3.34
C ILE A 101 8.03 -14.54 3.65
N LYS A 102 6.86 -15.17 3.48
CA LYS A 102 6.72 -16.63 3.67
C LYS A 102 7.60 -17.43 2.71
N ASN A 103 7.69 -17.00 1.45
CA ASN A 103 8.54 -17.64 0.47
C ASN A 103 10.01 -17.50 0.84
N LEU A 104 10.45 -16.32 1.27
CA LEU A 104 11.83 -16.12 1.73
C LEU A 104 12.16 -16.96 2.98
N SER A 105 11.26 -17.02 3.98
CA SER A 105 11.47 -17.85 5.17
C SER A 105 11.59 -19.33 4.83
N ARG A 106 10.73 -19.87 3.97
CA ARG A 106 10.79 -21.29 3.52
C ARG A 106 12.08 -21.66 2.78
N ASN A 107 12.66 -20.71 2.05
CA ASN A 107 13.89 -20.92 1.28
C ASN A 107 15.16 -20.60 2.09
N SER A 108 15.01 -20.23 3.37
CA SER A 108 16.09 -19.94 4.28
C SER A 108 16.12 -20.95 5.42
N GLU A 109 17.25 -21.09 6.10
CA GLU A 109 17.34 -21.85 7.36
C GLU A 109 16.64 -21.14 8.54
N ARG A 110 16.11 -19.93 8.30
CA ARG A 110 15.47 -19.07 9.30
C ARG A 110 13.95 -19.21 9.25
N PHE A 111 13.40 -19.83 10.29
CA PHE A 111 11.96 -19.96 10.47
C PHE A 111 11.43 -18.76 11.27
N ILE A 112 10.64 -17.91 10.61
CA ILE A 112 9.96 -16.78 11.26
C ILE A 112 8.49 -17.15 11.45
N SER A 113 8.00 -17.12 12.70
CA SER A 113 6.57 -17.25 12.96
C SER A 113 5.88 -15.94 12.57
N MET A 114 4.86 -16.04 11.73
CA MET A 114 4.14 -14.87 11.22
C MET A 114 2.65 -14.98 11.52
N LYS A 115 2.12 -13.95 12.20
CA LYS A 115 0.68 -13.76 12.39
C LYS A 115 0.21 -12.55 11.60
N VAL A 116 -1.03 -12.61 11.10
CA VAL A 116 -1.66 -11.50 10.39
C VAL A 116 -2.91 -11.10 11.15
N ASP A 117 -3.07 -9.81 11.42
CA ASP A 117 -4.26 -9.23 12.04
C ASP A 117 -4.81 -8.09 11.19
N PHE A 118 -6.09 -7.78 11.34
CA PHE A 118 -6.81 -6.84 10.49
C PHE A 118 -7.48 -5.75 11.31
N VAL A 119 -7.19 -4.51 10.96
CA VAL A 119 -7.78 -3.32 11.58
C VAL A 119 -8.51 -2.49 10.54
N ARG A 120 -9.69 -1.99 10.90
CA ARG A 120 -10.43 -1.00 10.10
C ARG A 120 -10.42 0.33 10.81
N LEU A 121 -9.71 1.31 10.24
CA LEU A 121 -9.64 2.64 10.81
C LEU A 121 -10.82 3.51 10.35
N LYS A 122 -11.31 4.33 11.28
CA LYS A 122 -12.31 5.36 11.04
C LYS A 122 -11.78 6.65 11.64
N SER A 123 -11.51 7.63 10.80
CA SER A 123 -11.22 8.99 11.28
C SER A 123 -12.53 9.63 11.73
N TYR A 124 -12.61 9.96 13.01
CA TYR A 124 -13.68 10.78 13.56
C TYR A 124 -13.15 12.19 13.75
N HIS A 125 -13.74 13.17 13.07
CA HIS A 125 -13.55 14.57 13.44
C HIS A 125 -14.46 14.85 14.64
N VAL A 126 -13.88 15.05 15.82
CA VAL A 126 -14.59 15.73 16.91
C VAL A 126 -14.59 17.21 16.55
N SER A 127 -15.65 17.68 15.90
CA SER A 127 -15.94 19.11 15.87
C SER A 127 -16.12 19.58 17.31
N GLN A 128 -15.22 20.41 17.81
CA GLN A 128 -15.52 21.22 19.00
C GLN A 128 -16.68 22.14 18.61
N GLN A 129 -17.91 21.70 18.84
CA GLN A 129 -19.03 22.63 18.92
C GLN A 129 -18.85 23.40 20.23
N PRO A 130 -18.74 24.74 20.21
CA PRO A 130 -19.00 25.48 21.42
C PRO A 130 -20.46 25.22 21.78
N VAL A 131 -20.68 24.67 22.97
CA VAL A 131 -22.01 24.58 23.56
C VAL A 131 -22.48 26.02 23.75
N VAL A 132 -23.27 26.54 22.82
CA VAL A 132 -24.02 27.77 23.05
C VAL A 132 -25.24 27.34 23.87
N CYS A 133 -25.13 27.46 25.19
CA CYS A 133 -26.30 27.48 26.05
C CYS A 133 -27.07 28.78 25.74
N SER A 134 -28.22 28.63 25.10
CA SER A 134 -29.28 29.65 25.09
C SER A 134 -30.28 29.35 26.20
#